data_AF-A0A4P5PE03-F1
#
_entry.id   AF-A0A4P5PE03-F1
#
_cell.length_a   1.000
_cell.length_b   1.000
_cell.length_c   1.000
_cell.angle_alpha   90.00
_cell.angle_beta   90.00
_cell.angle_gamma   90.00
#
_symmetry.space_group_name_H-M   'P 1'
#
loop_
_entity.id
_entity.type
_entity.pdbx_description
1 polymer ?
#
loop_
_entity_poly.entity_id
_entity_poly.type
_entity_poly.pdbx_seq_one_letter_code
_entity_poly.pdbx_strand_id
1 'polypeptide(L)'
;MSKKVIWIWSLNSHQQTVTSLAGMNVTMRPYKFQRELKEALAPEWTIDFISDDLSKELPTADVVVIPRTGKALYAERAKQAKVIWVSGNEVLENDYEGIKKKIAEA
;
A
#
# COMPACT_ATOMS: atom_id res chain seq x y z
N MET A 1 -14.15 14.06 8.85
CA MET A 1 -14.05 12.68 8.36
C MET A 1 -12.58 12.40 8.10
N SER A 2 -12.01 11.33 8.66
CA SER A 2 -10.63 10.94 8.36
C SER A 2 -10.56 10.39 6.93
N LYS A 3 -9.54 10.78 6.17
CA LYS A 3 -9.35 10.31 4.79
C LYS A 3 -8.88 8.86 4.79
N LYS A 4 -9.31 8.07 3.81
CA LYS A 4 -9.02 6.63 3.74
C LYS A 4 -7.88 6.32 2.77
N VAL A 5 -6.90 5.59 3.28
CA VAL A 5 -5.78 5.01 2.51
C VAL A 5 -5.93 3.51 2.49
N ILE A 6 -5.83 2.89 1.32
CA ILE A 6 -5.73 1.43 1.19
C ILE A 6 -4.35 1.08 0.70
N TRP A 7 -3.62 0.28 1.46
CA TRP A 7 -2.33 -0.25 1.05
C TRP A 7 -2.49 -1.71 0.60
N ILE A 8 -2.19 -1.96 -0.68
CA ILE A 8 -2.13 -3.32 -1.25
C ILE A 8 -0.83 -3.97 -0.78
N TRP A 9 -0.93 -4.77 0.28
CA TRP A 9 0.22 -5.38 0.95
C TRP A 9 0.66 -6.68 0.26
N SER A 10 -0.27 -7.47 -0.26
CA SER A 10 0.00 -8.72 -0.95
C SER A 10 -0.99 -8.96 -2.09
N LEU A 11 -0.67 -9.91 -2.97
CA LEU A 11 -1.55 -10.35 -4.06
C LEU A 11 -2.14 -11.71 -3.75
N ASN A 12 -3.44 -11.83 -4.00
CA ASN A 12 -4.19 -13.06 -3.96
C ASN A 12 -4.71 -13.39 -5.36
N SER A 13 -4.79 -14.67 -5.68
CA SER A 13 -5.55 -15.19 -6.82
C SER A 13 -6.30 -16.42 -6.35
N HIS A 14 -7.62 -16.45 -6.54
CA HIS A 14 -8.46 -17.60 -6.19
C HIS A 14 -8.22 -18.15 -4.76
N GLN A 15 -8.10 -17.25 -3.78
CA GLN A 15 -7.87 -17.58 -2.36
C GLN A 15 -6.50 -18.18 -2.02
N GLN A 16 -5.53 -18.14 -2.95
CA GLN A 16 -4.13 -18.45 -2.70
C GLN A 16 -3.27 -17.19 -2.80
N THR A 17 -2.42 -16.95 -1.79
CA THR A 17 -1.37 -15.92 -1.87
C THR A 17 -0.42 -16.29 -3.00
N VAL A 18 -0.52 -15.61 -4.14
CA VAL A 18 0.32 -15.89 -5.31
C VAL A 18 1.72 -15.33 -5.08
N THR A 19 1.81 -14.12 -4.53
CA THR A 19 3.09 -13.49 -4.21
C THR A 19 2.87 -12.30 -3.26
N SER A 20 3.81 -12.08 -2.35
CA SER A 20 3.99 -10.78 -1.71
C SER A 20 4.76 -9.90 -2.69
N LEU A 21 4.23 -8.70 -2.96
CA LEU A 21 4.95 -7.72 -3.79
C LEU A 21 6.33 -7.53 -3.18
N ALA A 22 7.39 -7.83 -3.93
CA ALA A 22 8.72 -8.13 -3.39
C ALA A 22 9.32 -7.02 -2.49
N GLY A 23 8.83 -5.78 -2.61
CA GLY A 23 9.19 -4.66 -1.73
C GLY A 23 8.67 -4.80 -0.29
N MET A 24 7.83 -5.79 0.00
CA MET A 24 7.28 -6.05 1.33
C MET A 24 7.95 -7.23 2.05
N ASN A 25 8.65 -8.11 1.32
CA ASN A 25 9.43 -9.21 1.92
C ASN A 25 10.72 -8.73 2.58
N VAL A 26 11.13 -7.48 2.31
CA VAL A 26 12.33 -6.86 2.89
C VAL A 26 12.13 -6.37 4.32
N THR A 27 10.89 -6.15 4.77
CA THR A 27 10.65 -5.86 6.19
C THR A 27 10.65 -7.15 7.00
N MET A 28 11.65 -7.33 7.87
CA MET A 28 11.71 -8.45 8.81
C MET A 28 10.62 -8.37 9.90
N ARG A 29 9.86 -7.26 9.97
CA ARG A 29 8.85 -7.00 11.02
C ARG A 29 7.60 -6.33 10.45
N PRO A 30 6.83 -7.02 9.58
CA PRO A 30 5.69 -6.45 8.85
C PRO A 30 4.61 -5.88 9.77
N TYR A 31 4.25 -6.59 10.85
CA TYR A 31 3.24 -6.11 11.81
C TYR A 31 3.68 -4.86 12.56
N LYS A 32 4.99 -4.74 12.87
CA LYS A 32 5.53 -3.56 13.54
C LYS A 32 5.43 -2.35 12.61
N PHE A 33 5.86 -2.49 11.36
CA PHE A 33 5.76 -1.45 10.35
C PHE A 33 4.31 -0.97 10.15
N GLN A 34 3.37 -1.92 9.98
CA GLN A 34 1.96 -1.59 9.79
C GLN A 34 1.37 -0.80 10.97
N ARG A 35 1.76 -1.13 12.20
CA ARG A 35 1.32 -0.41 13.40
C ARG A 35 1.91 0.99 13.46
N GLU A 36 3.22 1.12 13.29
CA GLU A 36 3.91 2.42 13.37
C GLU A 36 3.45 3.38 12.26
N LEU A 37 3.19 2.86 11.06
CA LEU A 37 2.64 3.67 9.97
C LEU A 37 1.19 4.11 10.25
N LYS A 38 0.36 3.26 10.87
CA LYS A 38 -0.99 3.64 11.32
C LYS A 38 -0.92 4.79 12.33
N GLU A 39 0.00 4.72 13.27
CA GLU A 39 0.21 5.76 14.28
C GLU A 39 0.72 7.06 13.64
N ALA A 40 1.65 7.00 12.69
CA ALA A 40 2.19 8.17 12.00
C ALA A 40 1.14 8.91 11.14
N LEU A 41 0.19 8.18 10.56
CA LEU A 41 -0.86 8.71 9.69
C LEU A 41 -2.08 9.26 10.48
N ALA A 42 -2.28 8.80 11.70
CA ALA A 42 -3.35 9.30 12.55
C ALA A 42 -3.09 10.75 13.01
N PRO A 43 -4.16 11.54 13.26
CA PRO A 43 -5.58 11.23 13.07
C PRO A 43 -6.11 11.55 11.67
N GLU A 44 -5.29 12.19 10.83
CA GLU A 44 -5.69 12.76 9.54
C GLU A 44 -6.10 11.68 8.52
N TRP A 45 -5.36 10.58 8.51
CA TRP A 45 -5.53 9.46 7.59
C TRP A 45 -5.78 8.16 8.36
N THR A 46 -6.67 7.33 7.82
CA THR A 46 -6.88 5.95 8.26
C THR A 46 -6.35 5.02 7.19
N ILE A 47 -5.47 4.09 7.56
CA ILE A 47 -4.85 3.14 6.62
C ILE A 47 -5.28 1.70 6.89
N ASP A 48 -5.75 1.03 5.83
CA ASP A 48 -6.05 -0.39 5.80
C ASP A 48 -5.06 -1.14 4.92
N PHE A 49 -4.49 -2.23 5.44
CA PHE A 49 -3.62 -3.12 4.69
C PHE A 49 -4.43 -4.31 4.19
N ILE A 50 -4.44 -4.53 2.87
CA ILE A 50 -5.25 -5.58 2.26
C ILE A 50 -4.38 -6.51 1.39
N SER A 51 -4.93 -7.69 1.14
CA SER A 51 -4.50 -8.55 0.04
C SER A 51 -5.45 -8.32 -1.14
N ASP A 52 -4.94 -7.83 -2.26
CA ASP A 52 -5.77 -7.53 -3.43
C ASP A 52 -5.91 -8.75 -4.34
N ASP A 53 -7.11 -8.92 -4.89
CA ASP A 53 -7.43 -9.94 -5.89
C ASP A 53 -7.47 -9.27 -7.27
N LEU A 54 -6.51 -9.62 -8.13
CA LEU A 54 -6.36 -9.00 -9.45
C LEU A 54 -7.55 -9.27 -10.39
N SER A 55 -8.41 -10.24 -10.06
CA SER A 55 -9.64 -10.51 -10.81
C SER A 55 -10.78 -9.52 -10.52
N LYS A 56 -10.63 -8.67 -9.50
CA LYS A 56 -11.63 -7.69 -9.06
C LYS A 56 -11.20 -6.26 -9.38
N GLU A 57 -12.16 -5.34 -9.29
CA GLU A 57 -11.89 -3.90 -9.41
C GLU A 57 -10.92 -3.41 -8.33
N LEU A 58 -10.24 -2.29 -8.57
CA LEU A 58 -9.35 -1.70 -7.58
C LEU A 58 -10.20 -1.17 -6.40
N PRO A 59 -9.80 -1.42 -5.15
CA PRO A 59 -10.57 -0.95 -3.99
C PRO A 59 -10.72 0.58 -3.98
N THR A 60 -11.91 1.05 -3.63
CA THR A 60 -12.22 2.48 -3.55
C THR A 60 -11.69 3.11 -2.26
N ALA A 61 -10.81 4.11 -2.39
CA ALA A 61 -10.24 4.91 -1.31
C ALA A 61 -9.79 6.29 -1.82
N ASP A 62 -9.49 7.23 -0.92
CA ASP A 62 -8.93 8.54 -1.28
C ASP A 62 -7.52 8.39 -1.90
N VAL A 63 -6.74 7.43 -1.40
CA VAL A 63 -5.41 7.07 -1.92
C VAL A 63 -5.22 5.55 -1.85
N VAL A 64 -4.70 4.96 -2.92
CA VAL A 64 -4.28 3.56 -2.96
C VAL A 64 -2.76 3.48 -3.00
N VAL A 65 -2.16 2.79 -2.04
CA VAL A 65 -0.72 2.56 -1.97
C VAL A 65 -0.41 1.20 -2.58
N ILE A 66 0.47 1.20 -3.57
CA ILE A 66 0.91 -0.04 -4.23
C ILE A 66 2.44 -0.09 -4.21
N PRO A 67 3.03 -1.19 -3.74
CA PRO A 67 4.46 -1.40 -3.88
C PRO A 67 4.92 -1.23 -5.33
N ARG A 68 6.03 -0.52 -5.55
CA ARG A 68 6.56 -0.18 -6.89
C ARG A 68 6.82 -1.40 -7.76
N THR A 69 7.09 -2.56 -7.15
CA THR A 69 7.25 -3.85 -7.82
C THR A 69 5.96 -4.34 -8.50
N GLY A 70 4.79 -3.89 -8.03
CA GLY A 70 3.49 -4.17 -8.64
C GLY A 70 3.13 -3.25 -9.81
N LYS A 71 3.94 -2.24 -10.15
CA LYS A 71 3.56 -1.19 -11.12
C LYS A 71 3.09 -1.74 -12.47
N ALA A 72 3.75 -2.77 -13.00
CA ALA A 72 3.36 -3.38 -14.26
C ALA A 72 1.99 -4.09 -14.18
N LEU A 73 1.68 -4.72 -13.04
CA LEU A 73 0.42 -5.45 -12.82
C LEU A 73 -0.79 -4.51 -12.65
N TYR A 74 -0.55 -3.31 -12.11
CA TYR A 74 -1.59 -2.33 -11.82
C TYR A 74 -1.67 -1.19 -12.84
N ALA A 75 -0.85 -1.21 -13.90
CA ALA A 75 -0.73 -0.07 -14.82
C ALA A 75 -2.07 0.41 -15.40
N GLU A 76 -2.97 -0.52 -15.74
CA GLU A 76 -4.30 -0.17 -16.26
C GLU A 76 -5.28 0.23 -15.14
N ARG A 77 -5.35 -0.56 -14.05
CA ARG A 77 -6.23 -0.29 -12.89
C ARG A 77 -5.89 1.04 -12.19
N ALA A 78 -4.62 1.42 -12.17
CA ALA A 78 -4.13 2.64 -11.54
C ALA A 78 -4.51 3.92 -12.31
N LYS A 79 -4.92 3.85 -13.58
CA LYS A 79 -5.35 5.04 -14.35
C LYS A 79 -6.65 5.65 -13.81
N GLN A 80 -7.46 4.85 -13.13
CA GLN A 80 -8.79 5.23 -12.66
C GLN A 80 -8.80 5.64 -11.17
N ALA A 81 -7.64 5.60 -10.50
CA ALA A 81 -7.53 5.85 -9.08
C ALA A 81 -6.28 6.65 -8.74
N LYS A 82 -6.33 7.28 -7.57
CA LYS A 82 -5.20 8.02 -7.02
C LYS A 82 -4.23 7.06 -6.35
N VAL A 83 -3.22 6.65 -7.11
CA VAL A 83 -2.24 5.64 -6.71
C VAL A 83 -0.90 6.28 -6.37
N ILE A 84 -0.33 5.92 -5.21
CA ILE A 84 1.08 6.17 -4.90
C ILE A 84 1.89 4.88 -4.97
N TRP A 85 3.11 5.01 -5.47
CA TRP A 85 4.05 3.89 -5.60
C TRP A 85 5.11 3.98 -4.49
N VAL A 86 5.13 3.01 -3.60
CA VAL A 86 6.11 2.92 -2.50
C VAL A 86 7.17 1.90 -2.84
N SER A 87 8.45 2.27 -2.76
CA SER A 87 9.56 1.37 -3.03
C SER A 87 9.86 0.46 -1.82
N GLY A 88 10.53 -0.67 -2.07
CA GLY A 88 10.98 -1.54 -0.99
C GLY A 88 12.00 -0.88 -0.05
N ASN A 89 12.78 0.10 -0.54
CA ASN A 89 13.74 0.83 0.29
C ASN A 89 13.04 1.72 1.32
N GLU A 90 11.98 2.43 0.93
CA GLU A 90 11.18 3.23 1.87
C GLU A 90 10.57 2.38 2.98
N VAL A 91 10.16 1.15 2.64
CA VAL A 91 9.66 0.17 3.62
C VAL A 91 10.79 -0.36 4.50
N LEU A 92 11.96 -0.66 3.93
CA LEU A 92 13.15 -1.17 4.65
C LEU A 92 13.68 -0.14 5.66
N GLU A 93 13.77 1.12 5.23
CA GLU A 93 14.27 2.24 6.03
C GLU A 93 13.26 2.73 7.07
N ASN A 94 12.03 2.21 7.05
CA ASN A 94 10.90 2.69 7.87
C ASN A 94 10.68 4.20 7.67
N ASP A 95 10.70 4.66 6.42
CA ASP A 95 10.50 6.07 6.05
C ASP A 95 9.02 6.47 6.15
N TYR A 96 8.50 6.46 7.39
CA TYR A 96 7.10 6.75 7.67
C TYR A 96 6.70 8.17 7.26
N GLU A 97 7.59 9.15 7.49
CA GLU A 97 7.35 10.55 7.15
C GLU A 97 7.36 10.78 5.64
N GLY A 98 8.31 10.16 4.91
CA GLY A 98 8.35 10.24 3.44
C GLY A 98 7.12 9.59 2.81
N ILE A 99 6.68 8.45 3.33
CA ILE A 99 5.45 7.78 2.87
C ILE A 99 4.22 8.65 3.19
N LYS A 100 4.12 9.20 4.40
CA LYS A 100 3.02 10.10 4.80
C LYS A 100 2.94 11.32 3.90
N LYS A 101 4.07 11.95 3.59
CA LYS A 101 4.14 13.09 2.68
C LYS A 101 3.62 12.74 1.29
N LYS A 102 4.01 11.58 0.74
CA LYS A 102 3.49 11.09 -0.54
C LYS A 102 1.98 10.86 -0.53
N ILE A 103 1.43 10.33 0.57
CA ILE A 103 -0.03 10.16 0.73
C ILE A 103 -0.74 11.51 0.75
N ALA A 104 -0.17 12.50 1.44
CA ALA A 104 -0.75 13.83 1.55
C ALA A 104 -0.70 14.64 0.23
N GLU A 105 0.32 14.42 -0.58
CA GLU A 105 0.58 15.13 -1.85
C GLU A 105 0.00 14.45 -3.10
N ALA A 106 -0.38 13.17 -3.00
CA ALA A 106 -1.18 12.52 -4.03
C ALA A 106 -2.42 13.37 -4.32
#